data_AF-A0A838JYH4-F1
#
_entry.id   AF-A0A838JYH4-F1
#
_cell.length_a   1.000
_cell.length_b   1.000
_cell.length_c   1.000
_cell.angle_alpha   90.00
_cell.angle_beta   90.00
_cell.angle_gamma   90.00
#
_symmetry.space_group_name_H-M   'P 1'
#
loop_
_entity.id
_entity.type
_entity.pdbx_description
1 polymer ?
#
loop_
_entity_poly.entity_id
_entity_poly.type
_entity_poly.pdbx_seq_one_letter_code
_entity_poly.pdbx_strand_id
1 'polypeptide(L)'
;WNVLLSAEATAGQFTLIDQLMPKGAGPPPHRHERYDEGFHLLDGEIEYTLGDGDDRRTVLAQTGDTVWVPRGTTHAFTVASDTVRALNFYTPGGWDDHLTFLAVPATEKTLPPAGVGTDPRRVDPEKGQAFLDRIRELHTQTGF
;
A
#
# COMPACT_ATOMS: atom_id res chain seq x y z
N TRP A 1 8.47 -0.78 4.20
CA TRP A 1 8.66 -0.65 2.74
C TRP A 1 10.14 -0.65 2.42
N ASN A 2 10.58 -1.48 1.47
CA ASN A 2 11.94 -1.46 0.93
C ASN A 2 11.83 -1.20 -0.59
N VAL A 3 12.11 0.04 -1.02
CA VAL A 3 12.03 0.42 -2.43
C VAL A 3 13.15 -0.26 -3.21
N LEU A 4 12.80 -1.10 -4.18
CA LEU A 4 13.76 -1.80 -5.03
C LEU A 4 14.05 -1.00 -6.30
N LEU A 5 13.00 -0.43 -6.91
CA LEU A 5 13.10 0.46 -8.07
C LEU A 5 12.18 1.65 -7.83
N SER A 6 12.78 2.84 -7.72
CA SER A 6 12.06 4.10 -7.58
C SER A 6 11.48 4.58 -8.90
N ALA A 7 10.55 5.53 -8.85
CA ALA A 7 10.08 6.21 -10.04
C ALA A 7 11.23 6.86 -10.83
N GLU A 8 12.20 7.47 -10.14
CA GLU A 8 13.40 8.04 -10.76
C GLU A 8 14.20 6.97 -11.52
N ALA A 9 14.44 5.81 -10.90
CA ALA A 9 15.21 4.73 -11.50
C ALA A 9 14.52 4.10 -12.72
N THR A 10 13.20 4.21 -12.83
CA THR A 10 12.40 3.66 -13.94
C THR A 10 11.95 4.71 -14.94
N ALA A 11 12.46 5.95 -14.88
CA ALA A 11 11.99 7.08 -15.69
C ALA A 11 10.46 7.29 -15.62
N GLY A 12 9.91 7.13 -14.42
CA GLY A 12 8.51 7.33 -14.09
C GLY A 12 7.57 6.21 -14.56
N GLN A 13 8.08 5.10 -15.09
CA GLN A 13 7.24 4.05 -15.67
C GLN A 13 6.54 3.21 -14.59
N PHE A 14 7.25 2.85 -13.52
CA PHE A 14 6.68 2.12 -12.40
C PHE A 14 7.53 2.26 -11.12
N THR A 15 6.93 1.99 -9.97
CA THR A 15 7.64 1.82 -8.70
C THR A 15 7.53 0.37 -8.27
N LEU A 16 8.61 -0.22 -7.76
CA LEU A 16 8.63 -1.59 -7.20
C LEU A 16 9.13 -1.57 -5.76
N ILE A 17 8.34 -2.13 -4.86
CA ILE A 17 8.61 -2.15 -3.42
C ILE A 17 8.52 -3.59 -2.91
N ASP A 18 9.51 -4.01 -2.12
CA ASP A 18 9.46 -5.22 -1.30
C ASP A 18 8.85 -4.87 0.05
N GLN A 19 7.74 -5.51 0.39
CA GLN A 19 6.99 -5.30 1.62
C GLN A 19 7.01 -6.55 2.48
N LEU A 20 7.37 -6.35 3.75
CA LEU A 20 7.15 -7.32 4.83
C LEU A 20 6.11 -6.72 5.78
N MET A 21 4.99 -7.41 5.97
CA MET A 21 3.86 -6.90 6.76
C MET A 21 3.41 -7.92 7.80
N PRO A 22 3.03 -7.49 9.02
CA PRO A 22 2.52 -8.38 10.05
C PRO A 22 1.03 -8.68 9.84
N LYS A 23 0.53 -9.70 10.54
CA LYS A 23 -0.91 -10.01 10.62
C LYS A 23 -1.77 -8.80 10.91
N GLY A 24 -2.90 -8.70 10.20
CA GLY A 24 -3.86 -7.61 10.36
C GLY A 24 -3.43 -6.27 9.78
N ALA A 25 -2.22 -6.17 9.21
CA ALA A 25 -1.80 -4.97 8.49
C ALA A 25 -2.53 -4.84 7.16
N GLY A 26 -2.63 -3.60 6.69
CA GLY A 26 -3.25 -3.24 5.42
C GLY A 26 -4.01 -1.92 5.52
N PRO A 27 -4.22 -1.23 4.39
CA PRO A 27 -4.93 0.03 4.38
C PRO A 27 -6.45 -0.19 4.54
N PRO A 28 -7.19 0.78 5.11
CA PRO A 28 -8.64 0.80 5.00
C PRO A 28 -9.06 0.94 3.51
N PRO A 29 -10.36 0.76 3.19
CA PRO A 29 -10.86 0.98 1.84
C PRO A 29 -10.46 2.35 1.27
N HIS A 30 -9.83 2.32 0.10
CA HIS A 30 -9.32 3.50 -0.61
C HIS A 30 -9.33 3.26 -2.12
N ARG A 31 -8.96 4.29 -2.90
CA ARG A 31 -9.01 4.27 -4.36
C ARG A 31 -7.91 5.18 -4.90
N HIS A 32 -7.10 4.65 -5.81
CA HIS A 32 -6.09 5.43 -6.53
C HIS A 32 -6.67 5.96 -7.83
N GLU A 33 -6.62 7.27 -8.09
CA GLU A 33 -7.02 7.82 -9.39
C GLU A 33 -5.91 7.70 -10.43
N ARG A 34 -4.65 7.81 -9.99
CA ARG A 34 -3.47 7.86 -10.87
C ARG A 34 -2.85 6.49 -11.13
N TYR A 35 -2.88 5.62 -10.13
CA TYR A 35 -2.06 4.42 -10.09
C TYR A 35 -2.90 3.17 -10.31
N ASP A 36 -2.47 2.32 -11.23
CA ASP A 36 -2.77 0.90 -11.12
C ASP A 36 -1.81 0.29 -10.09
N GLU A 37 -2.31 -0.62 -9.26
CA GLU A 37 -1.56 -1.24 -8.18
C GLU A 37 -1.52 -2.77 -8.36
N GLY A 38 -0.34 -3.35 -8.19
CA GLY A 38 -0.12 -4.79 -8.25
C GLY A 38 0.51 -5.33 -6.98
N PHE A 39 0.20 -6.58 -6.64
CA PHE A 39 0.86 -7.35 -5.60
C PHE A 39 1.21 -8.74 -6.13
N HIS A 40 2.44 -9.17 -5.93
CA HIS A 40 2.85 -10.56 -6.11
C HIS A 40 3.33 -11.12 -4.76
N LEU A 41 2.64 -12.14 -4.25
CA LEU A 41 2.91 -12.67 -2.91
C LEU A 41 4.07 -13.66 -2.96
N LEU A 42 5.15 -13.33 -2.25
CA LEU A 42 6.33 -14.17 -2.12
C LEU A 42 6.22 -15.18 -0.97
N ASP A 43 5.46 -14.84 0.07
CA ASP A 43 5.20 -15.67 1.25
C ASP A 43 3.95 -15.16 2.00
N GLY A 44 3.16 -16.07 2.58
CA GLY A 44 1.96 -15.79 3.37
C GLY A 44 0.68 -15.56 2.54
N GLU A 45 -0.32 -14.92 3.16
CA GLU A 45 -1.68 -14.76 2.63
C GLU A 45 -2.26 -13.36 2.92
N ILE A 46 -2.97 -12.80 1.95
CA ILE A 46 -3.68 -11.52 2.05
C ILE A 46 -5.14 -11.71 1.63
N GLU A 47 -6.06 -11.21 2.45
CA GLU A 47 -7.46 -11.04 2.07
C GLU A 47 -7.68 -9.65 1.46
N TYR A 48 -8.02 -9.60 0.18
CA TYR A 48 -8.34 -8.38 -0.55
C TYR A 48 -9.85 -8.17 -0.59
N THR A 49 -10.30 -6.93 -0.37
CA THR A 49 -11.65 -6.47 -0.71
C THR A 49 -11.55 -5.56 -1.92
N LEU A 50 -12.28 -5.87 -2.99
CA LEU A 50 -12.22 -5.17 -4.28
C LEU A 50 -13.63 -4.72 -4.70
N GLY A 51 -13.74 -3.52 -5.26
CA GLY A 51 -14.99 -2.91 -5.69
C GLY A 51 -15.81 -2.32 -4.54
N ASP A 52 -16.97 -1.76 -4.89
CA ASP A 52 -17.97 -1.21 -3.98
C ASP A 52 -19.38 -1.61 -4.41
N GLY A 53 -20.38 -1.31 -3.57
CA GLY A 53 -21.78 -1.65 -3.83
C GLY A 53 -22.01 -3.15 -4.10
N ASP A 54 -22.75 -3.43 -5.16
CA ASP A 54 -23.09 -4.79 -5.60
C ASP A 54 -21.91 -5.52 -6.27
N ASP A 55 -20.90 -4.80 -6.74
CA ASP A 55 -19.69 -5.36 -7.36
C ASP A 55 -18.59 -5.70 -6.34
N ARG A 56 -18.83 -5.38 -5.06
CA ARG A 56 -17.86 -5.64 -3.98
C ARG A 56 -17.65 -7.14 -3.77
N ARG A 57 -16.40 -7.58 -3.83
CA ARG A 57 -16.00 -8.97 -3.55
C ARG A 57 -14.75 -9.07 -2.69
N THR A 58 -14.62 -10.21 -2.02
CA THR A 58 -13.44 -10.55 -1.23
C THR A 58 -12.68 -11.70 -1.91
N VAL A 59 -11.35 -11.62 -1.92
CA VAL A 59 -10.46 -12.62 -2.52
C VAL A 59 -9.32 -12.90 -1.55
N LEU A 60 -9.11 -14.17 -1.20
CA LEU A 60 -7.90 -14.61 -0.50
C LEU A 60 -6.83 -14.93 -1.54
N ALA A 61 -5.71 -14.18 -1.50
CA ALA A 61 -4.52 -14.47 -2.30
C ALA A 61 -3.46 -15.12 -1.41
N GLN A 62 -2.75 -16.08 -1.97
CA GLN A 62 -1.75 -16.88 -1.28
C GLN A 62 -0.37 -16.74 -1.94
N THR A 63 0.63 -17.39 -1.37
CA THR A 63 1.99 -17.40 -1.93
C THR A 63 1.99 -17.88 -3.39
N GLY A 64 2.63 -17.09 -4.27
CA GLY A 64 2.69 -17.31 -5.72
C GLY A 64 1.58 -16.60 -6.50
N ASP A 65 0.51 -16.15 -5.84
CA ASP A 65 -0.56 -15.42 -6.50
C ASP A 65 -0.15 -13.98 -6.83
N THR A 66 -0.82 -13.43 -7.86
CA THR A 66 -0.68 -12.03 -8.24
C THR A 66 -2.06 -11.37 -8.28
N VAL A 67 -2.20 -10.24 -7.62
CA VAL A 67 -3.40 -9.41 -7.63
C VAL A 67 -3.08 -8.11 -8.35
N TRP A 68 -3.94 -7.74 -9.31
CA TRP A 68 -3.87 -6.47 -10.02
C TRP A 68 -5.14 -5.67 -9.77
N VAL A 69 -4.97 -4.42 -9.37
CA VAL A 69 -6.04 -3.48 -9.06
C VAL A 69 -5.92 -2.30 -10.02
N PRO A 70 -6.77 -2.22 -11.05
CA PRO A 70 -6.81 -1.07 -11.93
C PRO A 70 -7.14 0.20 -11.16
N ARG A 71 -6.53 1.32 -11.57
CA ARG A 71 -6.85 2.65 -11.08
C ARG A 71 -8.34 2.89 -11.16
N GLY A 72 -8.84 3.61 -10.19
CA GLY A 72 -10.25 3.90 -10.03
C GLY A 72 -11.08 2.74 -9.46
N THR A 73 -10.46 1.64 -9.05
CA THR A 73 -11.13 0.58 -8.29
C THR A 73 -11.01 0.85 -6.79
N THR A 74 -12.13 0.89 -6.06
CA THR A 74 -12.10 0.90 -4.59
C THR A 74 -11.54 -0.43 -4.11
N HIS A 75 -10.55 -0.41 -3.22
CA HIS A 75 -9.94 -1.63 -2.68
C HIS A 75 -9.42 -1.45 -1.25
N ALA A 76 -9.30 -2.56 -0.54
CA ALA A 76 -8.68 -2.70 0.76
C ALA A 76 -7.97 -4.05 0.82
N PHE A 77 -7.07 -4.24 1.79
CA PHE A 77 -6.61 -5.58 2.12
C PHE A 77 -6.29 -5.72 3.60
N THR A 78 -6.27 -6.97 4.08
CA THR A 78 -5.82 -7.33 5.41
C THR A 78 -4.92 -8.56 5.31
N VAL A 79 -3.74 -8.51 5.91
CA VAL A 79 -2.84 -9.67 6.01
C VAL A 79 -3.50 -10.74 6.89
N ALA A 80 -3.75 -11.91 6.32
CA ALA A 80 -4.47 -13.02 6.96
C ALA A 80 -3.53 -13.98 7.70
N SER A 81 -2.33 -14.21 7.15
CA SER A 81 -1.26 -15.00 7.78
C SER A 81 -0.56 -14.22 8.90
N ASP A 82 0.34 -14.87 9.64
CA ASP A 82 1.09 -14.20 10.71
C ASP A 82 2.03 -13.11 10.19
N THR A 83 2.62 -13.36 9.01
CA THR A 83 3.39 -12.40 8.23
C THR A 83 3.12 -12.61 6.75
N VAL A 84 3.32 -11.56 5.95
CA VAL A 84 3.32 -11.66 4.50
C VAL A 84 4.54 -10.95 3.94
N ARG A 85 5.09 -11.49 2.85
CA ARG A 85 6.05 -10.79 2.00
C ARG A 85 5.49 -10.66 0.60
N ALA A 86 5.44 -9.45 0.07
CA ALA A 86 4.93 -9.18 -1.26
C ALA A 86 5.80 -8.19 -2.02
N LEU A 87 5.91 -8.38 -3.32
CA LEU A 87 6.32 -7.33 -4.24
C LEU A 87 5.10 -6.50 -4.59
N ASN A 88 5.18 -5.19 -4.37
CA ASN A 88 4.10 -4.25 -4.62
C ASN A 88 4.55 -3.24 -5.69
N PHE A 89 3.71 -3.11 -6.71
CA PHE A 89 3.98 -2.39 -7.93
C PHE A 89 2.98 -1.26 -8.11
N TYR A 90 3.44 -0.10 -8.56
CA TYR A 90 2.58 1.00 -8.98
C TYR A 90 2.95 1.45 -10.37
N THR A 91 1.97 1.67 -11.24
CA THR A 91 2.19 2.29 -12.55
C THR A 91 1.13 3.36 -12.86
N PRO A 92 1.54 4.55 -13.36
CA PRO A 92 2.91 5.03 -13.52
C PRO A 92 3.68 5.11 -12.18
N GLY A 93 5.00 5.26 -12.23
CA GLY A 93 5.79 5.44 -11.01
C GLY A 93 5.43 6.72 -10.25
N GLY A 94 5.85 6.81 -8.99
CA GLY A 94 5.75 8.01 -8.14
C GLY A 94 5.15 7.75 -6.76
N TRP A 95 4.67 6.53 -6.50
CA TRP A 95 4.12 6.18 -5.18
C TRP A 95 5.17 6.28 -4.07
N ASP A 96 6.43 5.95 -4.38
CA ASP A 96 7.57 6.01 -3.47
C ASP A 96 7.85 7.42 -2.93
N ASP A 97 7.49 8.47 -3.67
CA ASP A 97 7.63 9.87 -3.22
C ASP A 97 6.84 10.14 -1.93
N HIS A 98 5.76 9.38 -1.72
CA HIS A 98 4.88 9.53 -0.56
C HIS A 98 5.44 8.88 0.70
N LEU A 99 6.40 7.96 0.58
CA LEU A 99 6.94 7.21 1.72
C LEU A 99 7.59 8.13 2.75
N THR A 100 8.22 9.22 2.33
CA THR A 100 8.84 10.21 3.25
C THR A 100 7.84 10.86 4.19
N PHE A 101 6.57 10.91 3.80
CA PHE A 101 5.49 11.45 4.60
C PHE A 101 4.73 10.37 5.38
N LEU A 102 4.62 9.16 4.81
CA LEU A 102 3.86 8.06 5.39
C LEU A 102 4.68 7.16 6.33
N ALA A 103 6.01 7.29 6.32
CA ALA A 103 6.92 6.37 6.97
C ALA A 103 8.09 7.09 7.68
N VAL A 104 8.69 6.36 8.61
CA VAL A 104 10.03 6.67 9.14
C VAL A 104 11.01 5.66 8.54
N PRO A 105 12.22 6.07 8.11
CA PRO A 105 13.24 5.15 7.63
C PRO A 105 13.53 4.04 8.65
N ALA A 106 13.48 2.79 8.20
CA ALA A 106 13.87 1.66 9.03
C ALA A 106 15.41 1.56 9.12
N THR A 107 15.92 1.19 10.28
CA THR A 107 17.36 0.93 10.50
C THR A 107 17.76 -0.51 10.20
N GLU A 108 16.79 -1.41 10.09
CA GLU A 108 16.98 -2.85 9.81
C GLU A 108 15.80 -3.39 9.01
N LYS A 109 16.01 -4.54 8.33
CA LYS A 109 14.99 -5.21 7.51
C LYS A 109 14.16 -6.20 8.33
N THR A 110 13.51 -5.69 9.36
CA THR A 110 12.63 -6.46 10.25
C THR A 110 11.23 -5.86 10.24
N LEU A 111 10.27 -6.58 10.81
CA LEU A 111 8.95 -6.01 11.07
C LEU A 111 9.08 -4.84 12.05
N PRO A 112 8.30 -3.77 11.90
CA PRO A 112 8.26 -2.71 12.89
C PRO A 112 7.84 -3.28 14.25
N PRO A 113 8.36 -2.75 15.38
CA PRO A 113 7.97 -3.19 16.70
C PRO A 113 6.44 -3.12 16.90
N ALA A 114 5.90 -4.10 17.62
CA ALA A 114 4.47 -4.12 17.93
C ALA A 114 4.04 -2.83 18.65
N GLY A 115 2.90 -2.27 18.27
CA GLY A 115 2.40 -1.01 18.84
C GLY A 115 2.99 0.26 18.23
N VAL A 116 3.97 0.16 17.31
CA VAL A 116 4.31 1.27 16.41
C VAL A 116 3.18 1.41 15.40
N GLY A 117 2.13 2.10 15.80
CA GLY A 117 1.07 2.50 14.89
C GLY A 117 1.65 3.48 13.88
N THR A 118 1.77 3.05 12.61
CA THR A 118 1.93 3.97 11.47
C THR A 118 0.64 4.73 11.18
N ASP A 119 -0.31 4.70 12.11
CA ASP A 119 -1.52 5.48 12.08
C ASP A 119 -1.25 6.80 12.82
N PRO A 120 -0.91 7.89 12.12
CA PRO A 120 -0.72 9.18 12.78
C PRO A 120 -1.97 9.63 13.54
N ARG A 121 -3.18 9.12 13.22
CA ARG A 121 -4.40 9.35 14.02
C ARG A 121 -4.29 8.85 15.46
N ARG A 122 -3.41 7.87 15.72
CA ARG A 122 -3.15 7.28 17.05
C ARG A 122 -1.96 7.90 17.78
N VAL A 123 -1.11 8.64 17.08
CA VAL A 123 0.14 9.19 17.63
C VAL A 123 0.03 10.70 17.88
N ASP A 124 -0.69 11.43 17.03
CA ASP A 124 -0.87 12.88 17.13
C ASP A 124 -2.10 13.32 16.29
N PRO A 125 -3.20 13.80 16.91
CA PRO A 125 -4.44 14.15 16.20
C PRO A 125 -4.28 15.21 15.10
N GLU A 126 -3.37 16.18 15.26
CA GLU A 126 -3.13 17.23 14.26
C GLU A 126 -2.35 16.68 13.05
N LYS A 127 -1.37 15.80 13.31
CA LYS A 127 -0.70 15.04 12.24
C LYS A 127 -1.63 14.03 11.60
N GLY A 128 -2.60 13.50 12.33
CA GLY A 128 -3.65 12.62 11.83
C GLY A 128 -4.50 13.28 10.75
N GLN A 129 -4.92 14.54 10.94
CA GLN A 129 -5.69 15.27 9.93
C GLN A 129 -4.84 15.65 8.72
N ALA A 130 -3.62 16.16 8.92
CA ALA A 130 -2.69 16.45 7.83
C ALA A 130 -2.35 15.19 7.00
N PHE A 131 -2.24 14.04 7.66
CA PHE A 131 -2.06 12.76 7.01
C PHE A 131 -3.27 12.36 6.17
N LEU A 132 -4.48 12.52 6.70
CA LEU A 132 -5.72 12.23 5.97
C LEU A 132 -5.91 13.15 4.76
N ASP A 133 -5.62 14.45 4.93
CA ASP A 133 -5.70 15.42 3.84
C ASP A 133 -4.69 15.10 2.75
N ARG A 134 -3.46 14.72 3.13
CA ARG A 134 -2.45 14.29 2.16
C ARG A 134 -2.82 12.99 1.47
N ILE A 135 -3.26 11.95 2.18
CA ILE A 135 -3.75 10.70 1.58
C ILE A 135 -4.90 11.00 0.60
N ARG A 136 -5.81 11.92 0.96
CA ARG A 136 -6.88 12.36 0.06
C ARG A 136 -6.34 13.09 -1.17
N GLU A 137 -5.35 13.97 -1.03
CA GLU A 137 -4.67 14.60 -2.17
C GLU A 137 -3.98 13.59 -3.08
N LEU A 138 -3.32 12.57 -2.52
CA LEU A 138 -2.73 11.48 -3.30
C LEU A 138 -3.78 10.69 -4.06
N HIS A 139 -4.99 10.61 -3.51
CA HIS A 139 -6.16 10.05 -4.17
C HIS A 139 -6.84 11.03 -5.13
N THR A 140 -6.55 12.33 -5.15
CA THR A 140 -7.28 13.32 -5.97
C THR A 140 -6.41 14.16 -6.90
N GLN A 141 -5.09 13.98 -6.95
CA GLN A 141 -4.21 14.67 -7.91
C GLN A 141 -4.49 14.20 -9.35
N THR A 142 -5.50 14.82 -9.91
CA THR A 142 -5.78 14.96 -11.33
C THR A 142 -4.81 15.99 -11.92
N GLY A 143 -4.14 15.63 -13.02
CA GLY A 143 -3.44 16.59 -13.86
C GLY A 143 -1.94 16.37 -14.01
N PHE A 144 -1.55 15.90 -15.19
CA PHE A 144 -0.65 16.66 -16.03
C PHE A 144 -1.48 17.22 -17.18
#